data_AF-A0A2H5QMN4-F1
#
_entry.id   AF-A0A2H5QMN4-F1
#
_cell.length_a   1.000
_cell.length_b   1.000
_cell.length_c   1.000
_cell.angle_alpha   90.00
_cell.angle_beta   90.00
_cell.angle_gamma   90.00
#
_symmetry.space_group_name_H-M   'P 1'
#
loop_
_entity.id
_entity.type
_entity.pdbx_description
1 polymer ?
#
loop_
_entity_poly.entity_id
_entity_poly.type
_entity_poly.pdbx_seq_one_letter_code
_entity_poly.pdbx_strand_id
1 'polypeptide(L)'
;MLMLDRFKKKNSSPSKLEIYKEFQDIGVAIIEGELGEHEKKIVSIFKEVDVVISTVAYPQFRDQLKIDDAIKVAGNIKVLD
;
A
#
# COMPACT_ATOMS: atom_id res chain seq x y z
N MET A 1 -35.13 -18.36 1.42
CA MET A 1 -34.59 -16.98 1.32
C MET A 1 -33.12 -16.93 1.78
N LEU A 2 -32.26 -17.86 1.35
CA LEU A 2 -30.81 -17.85 1.68
C LEU A 2 -29.93 -18.29 0.48
N MET A 3 -30.50 -18.43 -0.70
CA MET A 3 -29.80 -18.90 -1.90
C MET A 3 -29.79 -17.87 -3.04
N LEU A 4 -30.62 -16.82 -2.94
CA LEU A 4 -30.72 -15.77 -3.96
C LEU A 4 -29.69 -14.63 -3.79
N ASP A 5 -29.20 -14.38 -2.57
CA ASP A 5 -28.23 -13.30 -2.32
C ASP A 5 -26.85 -13.61 -2.92
N ARG A 6 -26.55 -14.88 -3.19
CA ARG A 6 -25.32 -15.29 -3.89
C ARG A 6 -25.35 -15.07 -5.40
N PHE A 7 -26.52 -14.89 -6.01
CA PHE A 7 -26.65 -14.71 -7.46
C PHE A 7 -26.77 -13.25 -7.91
N LYS A 8 -26.59 -12.29 -7.00
CA LYS A 8 -26.54 -10.85 -7.31
C LYS A 8 -25.23 -10.17 -6.92
N LYS A 9 -24.14 -10.92 -6.71
CA LYS A 9 -22.80 -10.31 -6.70
C LYS A 9 -22.45 -9.97 -8.14
N LYS A 10 -22.80 -8.74 -8.56
CA LYS A 10 -22.14 -8.07 -9.67
C LYS A 10 -20.64 -8.26 -9.42
N ASN A 11 -19.91 -8.83 -10.38
CA ASN A 11 -18.44 -8.90 -10.34
C ASN A 11 -17.88 -7.47 -10.48
N SER A 12 -18.16 -6.63 -9.49
CA SER A 12 -17.49 -5.36 -9.29
C SER A 12 -16.27 -5.63 -8.46
N SER A 13 -15.14 -5.08 -8.87
CA SER A 13 -13.94 -4.99 -8.03
C SER A 13 -14.35 -4.45 -6.65
N PRO A 14 -13.81 -5.00 -5.55
CA PRO A 14 -14.10 -4.49 -4.22
C PRO A 14 -13.76 -3.00 -4.16
N SER A 15 -14.60 -2.25 -3.47
CA SER A 15 -14.37 -0.82 -3.24
C SER A 15 -13.16 -0.60 -2.36
N LYS A 16 -12.58 0.62 -2.40
CA LYS A 16 -11.47 1.00 -1.53
C LYS A 16 -11.79 0.76 -0.04
N LEU A 17 -13.03 1.04 0.38
CA LEU A 17 -13.47 0.88 1.76
C LEU A 17 -13.56 -0.60 2.19
N GLU A 18 -13.99 -1.48 1.28
CA GLU A 18 -14.02 -2.92 1.55
C GLU A 18 -12.60 -3.47 1.73
N ILE A 19 -11.68 -3.15 0.80
CA ILE A 19 -10.28 -3.59 0.89
C ILE A 19 -9.62 -3.04 2.17
N TYR A 20 -9.87 -1.77 2.51
CA TYR A 20 -9.31 -1.16 3.71
C TYR A 20 -9.75 -1.89 4.98
N LYS A 21 -11.04 -2.23 5.10
CA LYS A 21 -11.56 -3.00 6.23
C LYS A 21 -11.00 -4.41 6.28
N GLU A 22 -10.94 -5.10 5.15
CA GLU A 22 -10.35 -6.44 5.08
C GLU A 22 -8.89 -6.44 5.56
N PHE A 23 -8.10 -5.43 5.20
CA PHE A 23 -6.73 -5.27 5.71
C PHE A 23 -6.67 -4.99 7.21
N GLN A 24 -7.56 -4.15 7.74
CA GLN A 24 -7.65 -3.94 9.19
C GLN A 24 -8.03 -5.23 9.94
N ASP A 25 -8.99 -5.98 9.42
CA ASP A 25 -9.53 -7.19 10.04
C ASP A 25 -8.48 -8.32 10.11
N ILE A 26 -7.55 -8.39 9.15
CA ILE A 26 -6.43 -9.34 9.19
C ILE A 26 -5.19 -8.80 9.93
N GLY A 27 -5.27 -7.61 10.52
CA GLY A 27 -4.21 -7.02 11.35
C GLY A 27 -3.09 -6.30 10.58
N VAL A 28 -3.32 -5.86 9.34
CA VAL A 28 -2.37 -5.02 8.61
C VAL A 28 -2.27 -3.65 9.30
N ALA A 29 -1.05 -3.20 9.57
CA ALA A 29 -0.79 -1.83 9.99
C ALA A 29 -0.95 -0.88 8.79
N ILE A 30 -2.05 -0.13 8.75
CA ILE A 30 -2.32 0.84 7.69
C ILE A 30 -1.78 2.21 8.13
N ILE A 31 -0.89 2.79 7.31
CA ILE A 31 -0.35 4.12 7.54
C ILE A 31 -0.84 5.04 6.42
N GLU A 32 -1.60 6.07 6.79
CA GLU A 32 -2.13 7.04 5.82
C GLU A 32 -1.12 8.14 5.52
N GLY A 33 -1.01 8.51 4.24
CA GLY A 33 -0.15 9.58 3.74
C GLY A 33 -0.17 9.62 2.22
N GLU A 34 0.50 10.62 1.66
CA GLU A 34 0.74 10.72 0.22
C GLU A 34 2.23 10.65 -0.09
N LEU A 35 2.57 10.23 -1.31
CA LEU A 35 3.97 10.21 -1.77
C LEU A 35 4.54 11.64 -1.95
N GLY A 36 3.70 12.67 -2.00
CA GLY A 36 4.11 14.08 -2.05
C GLY A 36 4.38 14.71 -0.69
N GLU A 37 3.93 14.09 0.41
CA GLU A 37 4.11 14.59 1.76
C GLU A 37 5.55 14.37 2.20
N HIS A 38 6.07 15.37 2.92
CA HIS A 38 7.39 15.43 3.56
C HIS A 38 8.15 14.08 3.61
N GLU A 39 9.17 13.95 2.75
CA GLU A 39 10.03 12.75 2.60
C GLU A 39 10.42 12.10 3.94
N LYS A 40 10.58 12.91 4.99
CA LYS A 40 10.86 12.48 6.36
C LYS A 40 9.90 11.40 6.90
N LYS A 41 8.59 11.48 6.61
CA LYS A 41 7.59 10.53 7.11
C LYS A 41 7.77 9.16 6.46
N ILE A 42 7.92 9.14 5.13
CA ILE A 42 8.16 7.90 4.38
C ILE A 42 9.47 7.25 4.82
N VAL A 43 10.54 8.05 4.96
CA VAL A 43 11.83 7.58 5.47
C VAL A 43 11.71 6.98 6.87
N SER A 44 10.95 7.61 7.79
CA SER A 44 10.76 7.03 9.13
C SER A 44 10.04 5.68 9.09
N ILE A 45 9.07 5.50 8.18
CA ILE A 45 8.36 4.22 8.03
C ILE A 45 9.31 3.16 7.44
N PHE A 46 10.14 3.54 6.47
CA PHE A 46 11.07 2.62 5.83
C PHE A 46 12.14 2.10 6.79
N LYS A 47 12.50 2.87 7.82
CA LYS A 47 13.39 2.42 8.89
C LYS A 47 12.81 1.30 9.77
N GLU A 48 11.49 1.17 9.81
CA GLU A 48 10.79 0.17 10.62
C GLU A 48 10.48 -1.13 9.85
N VAL A 49 10.83 -1.20 8.56
CA VAL A 49 10.54 -2.36 7.69
C VAL A 49 11.79 -2.88 6.99
N ASP A 50 11.78 -4.16 6.61
CA ASP A 50 12.90 -4.78 5.90
C ASP A 50 12.77 -4.73 4.37
N VAL A 51 11.54 -4.70 3.84
CA VAL A 51 11.25 -4.85 2.40
C VAL A 51 10.15 -3.87 2.01
N VAL A 52 10.28 -3.26 0.83
CA VAL A 52 9.29 -2.34 0.26
C VAL A 52 8.79 -2.89 -1.08
N ILE A 53 7.48 -3.01 -1.23
CA ILE A 53 6.81 -3.40 -2.48
C ILE A 53 5.93 -2.23 -2.95
N SER A 54 6.16 -1.72 -4.15
CA SER A 54 5.38 -0.62 -4.73
C SER A 54 4.40 -1.13 -5.78
N THR A 55 3.11 -0.82 -5.60
CA THR A 55 2.04 -1.12 -6.57
C THR A 55 1.47 0.16 -7.20
N VAL A 56 2.26 1.25 -7.23
CA VAL A 56 1.86 2.54 -7.80
C VAL A 56 1.68 2.41 -9.32
N ALA A 57 0.50 2.81 -9.83
CA ALA A 57 0.15 2.68 -11.24
C ALA A 57 0.94 3.63 -12.16
N TYR A 58 1.08 3.26 -13.43
CA TYR A 58 1.87 3.98 -14.44
C TYR A 58 1.65 5.51 -14.54
N PRO A 59 0.43 6.06 -14.40
CA PRO A 59 0.23 7.53 -14.43
C PRO A 59 1.03 8.29 -13.35
N GLN A 60 1.45 7.60 -12.27
CA GLN A 60 2.18 8.14 -11.14
C GLN A 60 3.62 7.58 -11.06
N PHE A 61 4.15 7.02 -12.15
CA PHE A 61 5.48 6.40 -12.16
C PHE A 61 6.59 7.32 -11.65
N ARG A 62 6.48 8.65 -11.87
CA ARG A 62 7.45 9.62 -11.35
C ARG A 62 7.51 9.66 -9.82
N ASP A 63 6.40 9.37 -9.13
CA ASP A 63 6.38 9.30 -7.66
C ASP A 63 7.11 8.06 -7.12
N GLN A 64 7.39 7.06 -7.97
CA GLN A 64 8.26 5.94 -7.59
C GLN A 64 9.70 6.38 -7.33
N LEU A 65 10.16 7.48 -7.93
CA LEU A 65 11.50 8.04 -7.64
C LEU A 65 11.62 8.46 -6.17
N LYS A 66 10.54 8.96 -5.56
CA LYS A 66 10.52 9.35 -4.14
C LYS A 66 10.62 8.14 -3.22
N ILE A 67 10.07 6.99 -3.64
CA ILE A 67 10.21 5.72 -2.94
C ILE A 67 11.68 5.27 -2.99
N ASP A 68 12.32 5.33 -4.16
CA ASP A 68 13.74 5.01 -4.33
C ASP A 68 14.64 5.92 -3.47
N ASP A 69 14.41 7.23 -3.48
CA ASP A 69 15.16 8.18 -2.65
C ASP A 69 14.96 7.89 -1.15
N ALA A 70 13.72 7.61 -0.72
CA ALA A 70 13.45 7.26 0.67
C ALA A 70 14.12 5.94 1.10
N ILE A 71 14.17 4.93 0.22
CA ILE A 71 14.88 3.66 0.47
C ILE A 71 16.36 3.92 0.70
N LYS A 72 16.99 4.73 -0.15
CA LYS A 72 18.42 5.10 -0.03
C LYS A 72 18.71 5.81 1.28
N VAL A 73 17.83 6.71 1.72
CA VAL A 73 18.00 7.46 2.98
C VAL A 73 17.74 6.58 4.20
N ALA A 74 16.81 5.62 4.14
CA ALA A 74 16.54 4.70 5.23
C ALA A 74 17.71 3.74 5.47
N GLY A 75 18.30 3.18 4.40
CA GLY A 75 19.56 2.42 4.44
C GLY A 75 19.46 1.00 4.99
N ASN A 76 18.28 0.53 5.39
CA ASN A 76 18.03 -0.78 6.01
C ASN A 76 17.18 -1.73 5.13
N ILE A 77 16.71 -1.28 3.96
CA ILE A 77 15.86 -2.09 3.08
C ILE A 77 16.70 -3.15 2.36
N LYS A 78 16.22 -4.39 2.36
CA LYS A 78 16.85 -5.55 1.75
C LYS A 78 16.59 -5.59 0.25
N VAL A 79 17.62 -5.98 -0.51
CA VAL A 79 17.47 -6.41 -1.90
C VAL A 79 17.05 -7.88 -1.86
N LEU A 80 15.97 -8.21 -2.59
CA LEU A 80 15.54 -9.59 -2.74
C LEU A 80 16.43 -10.24 -3.81
N ASP A 81 17.30 -11.17 -3.40
CA ASP A 81 18.11 -12.01 -4.29
C ASP A 81 17.33 -13.22 -4.80
#